data_AF-A0A353DQI3-F1
#
_entry.id   AF-A0A353DQI3-F1
#
_cell.length_a   1.000
_cell.length_b   1.000
_cell.length_c   1.000
_cell.angle_alpha   90.00
_cell.angle_beta   90.00
_cell.angle_gamma   90.00
#
_symmetry.space_group_name_H-M   'P 1'
#
loop_
_entity.id
_entity.type
_entity.pdbx_description
1 polymer ?
#
loop_
_entity_poly.entity_id
_entity_poly.type
_entity_poly.pdbx_seq_one_letter_code
_entity_poly.pdbx_strand_id
1 'polypeptide(L)'
;MTPTGASPWRNKKLWSLAMGETLSWAGLFYVFPVLLLKWKVWFDWGIAELSIGFTLALIASAITGMIAGRIIDRGHSQRLMTFSVIMGALLLSLLPMVTMLWQFYLVWLLIGCCLAGCLYDPCFSYLTRT
;
A
#
# COMPACT_ATOMS: atom_id res chain seq x y z
N MET A 1 -33.50 7.40 -25.29
CA MET A 1 -32.41 8.40 -25.11
C MET A 1 -31.17 7.64 -24.69
N THR A 2 -30.22 7.45 -25.60
CA THR A 2 -28.91 6.85 -25.27
C THR A 2 -28.09 7.86 -24.46
N PRO A 3 -27.41 7.47 -23.37
CA PRO A 3 -26.60 8.41 -22.62
C PRO A 3 -25.47 8.92 -23.51
N THR A 4 -25.46 10.22 -23.78
CA THR A 4 -24.36 10.95 -24.46
C THR A 4 -23.16 11.12 -23.52
N GLY A 5 -22.76 10.05 -22.84
CA GLY A 5 -21.56 10.01 -22.02
C GLY A 5 -20.39 9.47 -22.83
N ALA A 6 -19.25 10.18 -22.82
CA ALA A 6 -18.01 9.63 -23.36
C ALA A 6 -17.75 8.24 -22.73
N SER A 7 -17.31 7.28 -23.55
CA SER A 7 -17.06 5.91 -23.09
C SER A 7 -16.20 5.90 -21.81
N PRO A 8 -16.61 5.18 -20.75
CA PRO A 8 -15.86 5.12 -19.48
C PRO A 8 -14.43 4.62 -19.70
N TRP A 9 -14.21 3.78 -20.72
CA TRP A 9 -12.91 3.27 -21.15
C TRP A 9 -11.93 4.35 -21.63
N ARG A 10 -12.44 5.53 -22.00
CA ARG A 10 -11.65 6.66 -22.51
C ARG A 10 -11.20 7.62 -21.38
N ASN A 11 -11.59 7.33 -20.13
CA ASN A 11 -11.21 8.13 -18.97
C ASN A 11 -9.76 7.81 -18.54
N LYS A 12 -8.83 8.73 -18.80
CA LYS A 12 -7.41 8.60 -18.42
C LYS A 12 -7.20 8.45 -16.91
N LYS A 13 -8.06 9.06 -16.07
CA LYS A 13 -7.96 8.97 -14.61
C LYS A 13 -8.24 7.54 -14.12
N LEU A 14 -9.20 6.86 -14.75
CA LEU A 14 -9.54 5.47 -14.44
C LEU A 14 -8.36 4.53 -14.68
N TRP A 15 -7.71 4.65 -15.84
CA TRP A 15 -6.53 3.84 -16.18
C TRP A 15 -5.34 4.12 -15.26
N SER A 16 -5.07 5.39 -14.96
CA SER A 16 -4.00 5.76 -14.02
C SER A 16 -4.24 5.18 -12.63
N LEU A 17 -5.49 5.22 -12.14
CA LEU A 17 -5.87 4.63 -10.86
C LEU A 17 -5.71 3.11 -10.89
N ALA A 18 -6.23 2.44 -11.92
CA ALA A 18 -6.16 0.98 -12.06
C ALA A 18 -4.72 0.46 -12.07
N MET A 19 -3.83 1.14 -12.81
CA MET A 19 -2.40 0.81 -12.83
C MET A 19 -1.75 1.05 -11.48
N GLY A 20 -2.04 2.20 -10.85
CA GLY A 20 -1.51 2.55 -9.53
C GLY A 20 -1.91 1.54 -8.47
N GLU A 21 -3.18 1.15 -8.43
CA GLU A 21 -3.70 0.13 -7.51
C GLU A 21 -3.07 -1.23 -7.74
N THR A 22 -2.99 -1.68 -8.99
CA THR A 22 -2.39 -2.98 -9.33
C THR A 22 -0.94 -3.05 -8.87
N LEU A 23 -0.16 -2.00 -9.12
CA LEU A 23 1.24 -1.92 -8.69
C LEU A 23 1.37 -1.80 -7.17
N SER A 24 0.47 -1.06 -6.52
CA SER A 24 0.49 -0.88 -5.06
C SER A 24 0.21 -2.20 -4.34
N TRP A 25 -0.80 -2.94 -4.78
CA TRP A 25 -1.11 -4.27 -4.26
C TRP A 25 0.01 -5.27 -4.52
N ALA A 26 0.53 -5.31 -5.76
CA ALA A 26 1.64 -6.18 -6.12
C ALA A 26 2.88 -5.89 -5.27
N GLY A 27 3.28 -4.62 -5.18
CA GLY A 27 4.52 -4.18 -4.56
C GLY A 27 4.49 -4.14 -3.03
N LEU A 28 3.42 -3.62 -2.43
CA LEU A 28 3.39 -3.38 -0.97
C LEU A 28 2.75 -4.54 -0.20
N PHE A 29 1.74 -5.19 -0.78
CA PHE A 29 0.99 -6.24 -0.09
C PHE A 29 1.50 -7.64 -0.47
N TYR A 30 1.55 -7.97 -1.76
CA TYR A 30 1.89 -9.33 -2.20
C TYR A 30 3.39 -9.65 -2.17
N VAL A 31 4.26 -8.64 -2.13
CA VAL A 31 5.71 -8.87 -1.96
C VAL A 31 6.02 -9.65 -0.68
N PHE A 32 5.29 -9.41 0.42
CA PHE A 32 5.55 -10.09 1.69
C PHE A 32 5.43 -11.62 1.59
N PRO A 33 4.27 -12.21 1.25
CA PRO A 33 4.13 -13.67 1.18
C PRO A 33 5.04 -14.29 0.11
N VAL A 34 5.31 -13.59 -0.99
CA VAL A 34 6.19 -14.06 -2.07
C VAL A 34 7.64 -14.18 -1.59
N LEU A 35 8.12 -13.24 -0.77
CA LEU A 35 9.50 -13.23 -0.27
C LEU A 35 9.67 -13.90 1.08
N LEU A 36 8.61 -14.21 1.82
CA LEU A 36 8.66 -14.78 3.16
C LEU A 36 9.60 -16.00 3.27
N LEU A 37 9.44 -16.98 2.38
CA LEU A 37 10.30 -18.17 2.38
C LEU A 37 11.74 -17.85 1.95
N LYS A 38 11.94 -16.86 1.08
CA LYS A 38 13.29 -16.41 0.67
C LYS A 38 14.00 -15.70 1.82
N TRP A 39 13.31 -14.85 2.56
CA TRP A 39 13.84 -14.20 3.76
C TRP A 39 14.16 -15.20 4.85
N LYS A 40 13.31 -16.21 5.07
CA LYS A 40 13.63 -17.31 5.98
C LYS A 40 14.99 -17.94 5.63
N VAL A 41 15.21 -18.28 4.37
CA VAL A 41 16.47 -18.90 3.92
C VAL A 41 17.65 -17.92 3.97
N TRP A 42 17.44 -16.63 3.68
CA TRP A 42 18.50 -15.64 3.61
C TRP A 42 18.95 -15.11 4.98
N PHE A 43 18.00 -14.83 5.87
CA PHE A 43 18.25 -14.29 7.20
C PHE A 43 18.38 -15.36 8.28
N ASP A 44 17.93 -16.59 8.01
CA ASP A 44 17.78 -17.68 8.98
C ASP A 44 16.82 -17.37 10.14
N TRP A 45 15.94 -16.36 9.97
CA TRP A 45 14.89 -16.01 10.94
C TRP A 45 13.67 -16.93 10.81
N GLY A 46 12.94 -17.10 11.92
CA GLY A 46 11.71 -17.90 11.94
C GLY A 46 10.59 -17.30 11.09
N ILE A 47 9.73 -18.15 10.52
CA ILE A 47 8.53 -17.70 9.77
C ILE A 47 7.61 -16.88 10.70
N ALA A 48 7.48 -17.29 11.95
CA ALA A 48 6.69 -16.57 12.95
C ALA A 48 7.26 -15.17 13.21
N GLU A 49 8.58 -15.05 13.34
CA GLU A 49 9.28 -13.77 13.53
C GLU A 49 9.06 -12.85 12.32
N LEU A 50 9.32 -13.33 11.10
CA LEU A 50 9.06 -12.57 9.89
C LEU A 50 7.59 -12.12 9.78
N SER A 51 6.65 -12.99 10.12
CA SER A 51 5.20 -12.72 10.09
C SER A 51 4.75 -11.62 11.06
N ILE A 52 5.49 -11.42 12.17
CA ILE A 52 5.26 -10.28 13.06
C ILE A 52 5.47 -8.96 12.31
N GLY A 53 6.45 -8.88 11.42
CA GLY A 53 6.66 -7.69 10.58
C GLY A 53 5.42 -7.30 9.77
N PHE A 54 4.84 -8.26 9.05
CA PHE A 54 3.59 -8.02 8.31
C PHE A 54 2.40 -7.72 9.23
N THR A 55 2.33 -8.38 10.38
CA THR A 55 1.27 -8.13 11.36
C THR A 55 1.33 -6.70 11.89
N LEU A 56 2.53 -6.20 12.20
CA LEU A 56 2.75 -4.80 12.56
C LEU A 56 2.35 -3.85 11.44
N ALA A 57 2.63 -4.19 10.18
CA ALA A 57 2.19 -3.42 9.03
C ALA A 57 0.66 -3.32 8.96
N LEU A 58 -0.06 -4.43 9.18
CA LEU A 58 -1.53 -4.44 9.19
C LEU A 58 -2.11 -3.62 10.35
N ILE A 59 -1.53 -3.71 11.55
CA ILE A 59 -1.93 -2.91 12.71
C ILE A 59 -1.70 -1.42 12.42
N ALA A 60 -0.52 -1.06 11.91
CA ALA A 60 -0.20 0.31 11.54
C ALA A 60 -1.16 0.83 10.46
N SER A 61 -1.48 0.01 9.45
CA SER A 61 -2.45 0.33 8.41
C SER A 61 -3.86 0.56 8.99
N ALA A 62 -4.31 -0.27 9.93
CA ALA A 62 -5.62 -0.10 10.56
C ALA A 62 -5.70 1.22 11.35
N ILE A 63 -4.67 1.56 12.11
CA ILE A 63 -4.61 2.80 12.89
C ILE A 63 -4.57 4.03 11.97
N THR A 64 -3.70 3.99 10.96
CA THR A 64 -3.51 5.11 10.03
C THR A 64 -4.65 5.24 9.01
N GLY A 65 -5.46 4.19 8.80
CA GLY A 65 -6.66 4.21 7.96
C GLY A 65 -7.66 5.28 8.39
N MET A 66 -7.82 5.53 9.70
CA MET A 66 -8.66 6.62 10.19
C MET A 66 -8.17 8.01 9.75
N ILE A 67 -6.85 8.21 9.72
CA ILE A 67 -6.23 9.47 9.29
C ILE A 67 -6.36 9.61 7.77
N ALA A 68 -6.10 8.53 7.04
CA ALA A 68 -6.27 8.47 5.58
C ALA A 68 -7.71 8.86 5.20
N GLY A 69 -8.72 8.27 5.84
CA GLY A 69 -10.13 8.61 5.63
C GLY A 69 -10.42 10.10 5.79
N ARG A 70 -9.92 10.73 6.87
CA ARG A 70 -10.08 12.19 7.09
C ARG A 70 -9.40 13.05 6.01
N ILE A 71 -8.23 12.64 5.51
CA ILE A 71 -7.52 13.35 4.44
C ILE A 71 -8.32 13.27 3.13
N ILE A 72 -8.93 12.12 2.88
CA ILE A 72 -9.72 11.87 1.68
C ILE A 72 -11.05 12.60 1.74
N ASP A 73 -11.72 12.62 2.89
CA ASP A 73 -12.93 13.41 3.12
C ASP A 73 -12.67 14.92 2.89
N ARG A 74 -11.43 15.38 3.05
CA ARG A 74 -10.99 16.75 2.70
C ARG A 74 -10.67 16.95 1.21
N GLY A 75 -10.88 15.95 0.35
CA GLY A 75 -10.65 16.01 -1.10
C GLY A 75 -9.20 15.77 -1.55
N HIS A 76 -8.32 15.23 -0.69
CA HIS A 76 -6.88 15.09 -0.98
C HIS A 76 -6.46 13.67 -1.38
N SER A 77 -7.40 12.82 -1.79
CA SER A 77 -7.21 11.41 -2.16
C SER A 77 -6.08 11.17 -3.16
N GLN A 78 -6.02 11.94 -4.26
CA GLN A 78 -4.98 11.78 -5.28
C GLN A 78 -3.56 12.06 -4.73
N ARG A 79 -3.42 13.09 -3.89
CA ARG A 79 -2.14 13.45 -3.27
C ARG A 79 -1.70 12.40 -2.26
N LEU A 80 -2.64 11.91 -1.46
CA LEU A 80 -2.41 10.85 -0.47
C LEU A 80 -1.91 9.59 -1.16
N MET A 81 -2.61 9.11 -2.19
CA MET A 81 -2.25 7.90 -2.92
C MET A 81 -0.86 8.03 -3.57
N THR A 82 -0.57 9.15 -4.23
CA THR A 82 0.74 9.39 -4.85
C THR A 82 1.87 9.36 -3.83
N PHE A 83 1.68 10.04 -2.69
CA PHE A 83 2.66 10.08 -1.62
C PHE A 83 2.90 8.70 -1.02
N SER A 84 1.83 7.95 -0.73
CA SER A 84 1.91 6.61 -0.15
C SER A 84 2.61 5.62 -1.08
N VAL A 85 2.38 5.69 -2.40
CA VAL A 85 3.10 4.84 -3.37
C VAL A 85 4.58 5.16 -3.41
N ILE A 86 4.94 6.45 -3.49
CA ILE A 86 6.35 6.87 -3.55
C ILE A 86 7.09 6.47 -2.26
N MET A 87 6.49 6.74 -1.10
CA MET A 87 7.05 6.36 0.19
C MET A 87 7.12 4.84 0.34
N GLY A 88 6.08 4.12 -0.06
CA GLY A 88 6.07 2.66 -0.04
C GLY A 88 7.18 2.05 -0.90
N ALA A 89 7.37 2.56 -2.12
CA ALA A 89 8.46 2.13 -3.00
C ALA A 89 9.85 2.41 -2.39
N LEU A 90 10.03 3.58 -1.78
CA LEU A 90 11.27 3.93 -1.08
C LEU A 90 11.53 2.97 0.08
N LEU A 91 10.53 2.70 0.92
CA LEU A 91 10.65 1.78 2.05
C LEU A 91 10.96 0.35 1.61
N LEU A 92 10.32 -0.14 0.54
CA LEU A 92 10.66 -1.43 -0.06
C LEU A 92 12.10 -1.48 -0.55
N SER A 93 12.61 -0.38 -1.13
CA SER A 93 14.01 -0.30 -1.58
C SER A 93 15.04 -0.34 -0.44
N LEU A 94 14.60 -0.09 0.81
CA LEU A 94 15.44 -0.22 2.01
C LEU A 94 15.48 -1.65 2.57
N LEU A 95 14.53 -2.53 2.22
CA LEU A 95 14.50 -3.92 2.71
C LEU A 95 15.81 -4.70 2.44
N PRO A 96 16.47 -4.58 1.27
CA PRO A 96 17.75 -5.25 1.02
C PRO A 96 18.90 -4.78 1.94
N MET A 97 18.78 -3.60 2.56
CA MET A 97 19.78 -3.06 3.49
C MET A 97 19.58 -3.52 4.93
N VAL A 98 18.49 -4.24 5.21
CA VAL A 98 18.17 -4.74 6.54
C VAL A 98 19.15 -5.86 6.92
N THR A 99 19.72 -5.76 8.12
CA THR A 99 20.63 -6.75 8.70
C THR A 99 20.13 -7.32 10.01
N MET A 100 19.21 -6.61 10.69
CA MET A 100 18.66 -7.01 11.98
C MET A 100 17.14 -7.07 11.96
N LEU A 101 16.57 -7.98 12.75
CA LEU A 101 15.13 -8.24 12.79
C LEU A 101 14.29 -7.02 13.18
N TRP A 102 14.78 -6.16 14.09
CA TRP A 102 14.08 -4.94 14.47
C TRP A 102 14.00 -3.91 13.32
N GLN A 103 14.99 -3.86 12.43
CA GLN A 103 14.97 -2.98 11.25
C GLN A 103 13.89 -3.47 10.28
N PHE A 104 13.78 -4.79 10.11
CA PHE A 104 12.71 -5.40 9.31
C PHE A 104 11.32 -5.00 9.84
N TYR A 105 11.11 -5.08 11.14
CA TYR A 105 9.86 -4.66 11.78
C TYR A 105 9.58 -3.17 11.58
N LEU A 106 10.59 -2.32 11.72
CA LEU A 106 10.44 -0.88 11.53
C LEU A 106 10.05 -0.54 10.09
N VAL A 107 10.73 -1.14 9.10
CA VAL A 107 10.41 -0.95 7.67
C VAL A 107 8.97 -1.40 7.38
N TRP A 108 8.57 -2.57 7.86
CA TRP A 108 7.20 -3.08 7.65
C TRP A 108 6.15 -2.24 8.36
N LEU A 109 6.42 -1.74 9.55
CA LEU A 109 5.54 -0.82 10.27
C LEU A 109 5.30 0.46 9.45
N LEU A 110 6.36 1.05 8.88
CA LEU A 110 6.26 2.22 8.02
C LEU A 110 5.55 1.92 6.69
N ILE A 111 5.77 0.74 6.10
CA ILE A 111 5.04 0.27 4.91
C ILE A 111 3.54 0.15 5.25
N GLY A 112 3.21 -0.33 6.45
CA GLY A 112 1.85 -0.36 6.98
C GLY A 112 1.16 0.99 6.95
N CYS A 113 1.85 2.05 7.37
CA CYS A 113 1.33 3.42 7.29
C CYS A 113 1.06 3.85 5.83
N CYS A 114 1.85 3.38 4.86
CA CYS A 114 1.65 3.66 3.45
C CYS A 114 0.46 2.86 2.88
N LEU A 115 0.28 1.59 3.30
CA LEU A 115 -0.84 0.73 2.89
C LEU A 115 -2.18 1.40 3.18
N ALA A 116 -2.34 2.08 4.32
CA ALA A 116 -3.57 2.81 4.65
C ALA A 116 -3.99 3.88 3.64
N GLY A 117 -3.04 4.48 2.91
CA GLY A 117 -3.32 5.46 1.86
C GLY A 117 -3.55 4.86 0.48
N CYS A 118 -3.37 3.55 0.32
CA CYS A 118 -3.42 2.83 -0.96
C CYS A 118 -4.36 1.60 -0.96
N LEU A 119 -4.93 1.17 0.18
CA LEU A 119 -5.77 -0.05 0.25
C LEU A 119 -7.26 0.24 0.40
N TYR A 120 -8.05 -0.17 -0.59
CA TYR A 120 -9.52 -0.33 -0.65
C TYR A 120 -10.39 0.81 -0.07
N ASP A 121 -10.36 1.09 1.24
CA ASP A 121 -11.17 2.15 1.86
C ASP A 121 -10.92 3.56 1.24
N PRO A 122 -9.68 3.96 0.89
CA PRO A 122 -9.41 5.15 0.10
C PRO A 122 -9.92 5.09 -1.34
N CYS A 123 -9.83 3.92 -1.97
CA CYS A 123 -10.14 3.77 -3.39
C CYS A 123 -11.65 3.89 -3.65
N PHE A 124 -12.49 3.35 -2.75
CA PHE A 124 -13.94 3.45 -2.88
C PHE A 124 -14.45 4.86 -2.61
N SER A 125 -13.84 5.59 -1.67
CA SER A 125 -14.18 7.00 -1.48
C SER A 125 -13.75 7.88 -2.67
N TYR A 126 -12.63 7.57 -3.33
CA TYR A 126 -12.23 8.24 -4.59
C TYR A 126 -13.28 8.06 -5.70
N LEU A 127 -13.78 6.84 -5.90
CA LEU A 127 -14.74 6.53 -6.98
C LEU A 127 -16.16 7.04 -6.72
N THR A 128 -16.56 7.22 -5.45
CA THR A 128 -17.94 7.58 -5.08
C THR A 128 -18.15 9.08 -4.86
N ARG A 129 -17.09 9.87 -4.68
CA ARG A 129 -17.18 11.29 -4.29
C ARG A 129 -16.42 12.29 -5.16
N THR A 130 -15.84 11.87 -6.29
CA THR A 130 -15.32 12.80 -7.34
C THR A 130 -16.23 12.82 -8.56
#